data_AF-A0A8T5DT86-F1
#
_entry.id   AF-A0A8T5DT86-F1
#
_cell.length_a   1.000
_cell.length_b   1.000
_cell.length_c   1.000
_cell.angle_alpha   90.00
_cell.angle_beta   90.00
_cell.angle_gamma   90.00
#
_symmetry.space_group_name_H-M   'P 1'
#
loop_
_entity.id
_entity.type
_entity.pdbx_description
1 polymer ?
#
loop_
_entity_poly.entity_id
_entity_poly.type
_entity_poly.pdbx_seq_one_letter_code
_entity_poly.pdbx_strand_id
1 'polypeptide(L)'
;NTAMAMATYGAVGVELLNETTGGFLTGDGDKVDAGGYAIAAITCSGTSEVKGIPVDDCSASVDPTTRPITAKLIKSLTLLDSMTPALPVYFGTEITMQSEELSGLIIAGESTSTFYLDTRGQLDRATTPAMTDLQPVFQIVQSSEIGDSDAEDMESSIVQNQNGLSYWTNFDVSTDYVALLLYLGAVACLVLAAMATNKEDE
;
A
#
# COMPACT_ATOMS: atom_id res chain seq x y z
N ASN A 1 -7.59 -23.71 1.32
CA ASN A 1 -6.94 -23.98 0.02
C ASN A 1 -6.45 -25.42 -0.13
N THR A 2 -5.88 -26.07 0.89
CA THR A 2 -5.42 -27.48 0.78
C THR A 2 -6.51 -28.48 0.38
N ALA A 3 -7.76 -28.32 0.86
CA ALA A 3 -8.87 -29.17 0.49
C ALA A 3 -9.24 -29.09 -1.02
N MET A 4 -9.15 -27.90 -1.62
CA MET A 4 -9.37 -27.71 -3.07
C MET A 4 -8.29 -28.41 -3.90
N ALA A 5 -7.03 -28.26 -3.51
CA ALA A 5 -5.92 -28.93 -4.18
C ALA A 5 -6.04 -30.45 -4.09
N MET A 6 -6.41 -31.01 -2.94
CA MET A 6 -6.63 -32.45 -2.81
C MET A 6 -7.81 -32.93 -3.67
N ALA A 7 -8.93 -32.21 -3.65
CA ALA A 7 -10.14 -32.58 -4.39
C ALA A 7 -9.97 -32.51 -5.92
N THR A 8 -9.05 -31.66 -6.39
CA THR A 8 -8.73 -31.48 -7.81
C THR A 8 -7.43 -32.18 -8.22
N TYR A 9 -6.86 -33.03 -7.36
CA TYR A 9 -5.58 -33.72 -7.58
C TYR A 9 -4.43 -32.78 -7.95
N GLY A 10 -4.44 -31.56 -7.41
CA GLY A 10 -3.44 -30.53 -7.65
C GLY A 10 -3.68 -29.68 -8.90
N ALA A 11 -4.75 -29.92 -9.67
CA ALA A 11 -5.08 -29.10 -10.83
C ALA A 11 -5.43 -27.65 -10.45
N VAL A 12 -6.00 -27.44 -9.26
CA VAL A 12 -6.13 -26.11 -8.66
C VAL A 12 -5.11 -25.98 -7.53
N GLY A 13 -4.20 -25.01 -7.67
CA GLY A 13 -3.11 -24.78 -6.73
C GLY A 13 -3.55 -24.27 -5.36
N VAL A 14 -2.64 -24.35 -4.39
CA VAL A 14 -2.82 -23.73 -3.07
C VAL A 14 -2.27 -22.32 -3.11
N GLU A 15 -3.07 -21.36 -2.63
CA GLU A 15 -2.61 -20.00 -2.39
C GLU A 15 -2.44 -19.75 -0.90
N LEU A 16 -1.33 -19.11 -0.55
CA LEU A 16 -0.95 -18.82 0.81
C LEU A 16 -1.04 -17.30 1.00
N LEU A 17 -1.83 -16.87 1.97
CA LEU A 17 -1.86 -15.47 2.44
C LEU A 17 -0.63 -15.13 3.31
N ASN A 18 0.39 -16.01 3.32
CA ASN A 18 1.63 -15.69 4.00
C ASN A 18 2.30 -14.54 3.24
N GLU A 19 2.90 -13.59 3.97
CA GLU A 19 3.58 -12.42 3.40
C GLU A 19 2.66 -11.41 2.71
N THR A 20 1.33 -11.56 2.80
CA THR A 20 0.41 -10.50 2.37
C THR A 20 0.30 -9.43 3.44
N THR A 21 0.49 -8.18 3.05
CA THR A 21 0.24 -7.02 3.91
C THR A 21 -1.23 -6.60 3.87
N GLY A 22 -1.70 -6.03 4.98
CA GLY A 22 -2.98 -5.34 5.07
C GLY A 22 -2.87 -3.92 5.64
N GLY A 23 -1.65 -3.40 5.85
CA GLY A 23 -1.47 -2.09 6.46
C GLY A 23 -0.04 -1.55 6.55
N PHE A 24 0.98 -2.40 6.40
CA PHE A 24 2.39 -1.96 6.44
C PHE A 24 3.22 -2.62 5.35
N LEU A 25 4.07 -1.88 4.68
CA LEU A 25 5.08 -2.39 3.75
C LEU A 25 6.41 -2.53 4.46
N THR A 26 7.08 -3.65 4.24
CA THR A 26 8.44 -3.89 4.76
C THR A 26 9.52 -3.42 3.78
N GLY A 27 9.14 -3.15 2.54
CA GLY A 27 10.00 -2.58 1.49
C GLY A 27 10.65 -3.62 0.57
N ASP A 28 10.57 -4.92 0.89
CA ASP A 28 11.04 -5.98 0.01
C ASP A 28 10.18 -7.25 0.10
N GLY A 29 9.80 -7.78 -1.06
CA GLY A 29 9.05 -9.03 -1.17
C GLY A 29 7.59 -8.97 -0.71
N ASP A 30 7.05 -7.79 -0.39
CA ASP A 30 5.68 -7.63 0.07
C ASP A 30 4.65 -8.05 -0.98
N LYS A 31 3.55 -8.64 -0.52
CA LYS A 31 2.40 -9.03 -1.36
C LYS A 31 1.12 -8.40 -0.83
N VAL A 32 0.10 -8.30 -1.66
CA VAL A 32 -1.24 -7.85 -1.25
C VAL A 32 -2.29 -8.87 -1.65
N ASP A 33 -3.29 -9.06 -0.79
CA ASP A 33 -4.48 -9.84 -1.11
C ASP A 33 -5.51 -8.95 -1.82
N ALA A 34 -5.74 -9.23 -3.10
CA ALA A 34 -6.72 -8.54 -3.93
C ALA A 34 -8.14 -9.10 -3.67
N GLY A 35 -8.67 -8.81 -2.47
CA GLY A 35 -10.04 -9.15 -2.08
C GLY A 35 -10.34 -10.66 -1.99
N GLY A 36 -9.31 -11.49 -1.78
CA GLY A 36 -9.41 -12.96 -1.72
C GLY A 36 -9.35 -13.66 -3.08
N TYR A 37 -9.35 -12.90 -4.17
CA TYR A 37 -9.40 -13.43 -5.53
C TYR A 37 -8.01 -13.65 -6.13
N ALA A 38 -7.00 -12.91 -5.71
CA ALA A 38 -5.62 -13.07 -6.16
C ALA A 38 -4.63 -12.51 -5.12
N ILE A 39 -3.40 -12.99 -5.19
CA ILE A 39 -2.28 -12.44 -4.42
C ILE A 39 -1.33 -11.82 -5.44
N ALA A 40 -1.04 -10.53 -5.27
CA ALA A 40 -0.19 -9.76 -6.17
C ALA A 40 1.09 -9.34 -5.45
N ALA A 41 2.22 -9.36 -6.15
CA ALA A 41 3.47 -8.80 -5.64
C ALA A 41 3.39 -7.26 -5.70
N ILE A 42 3.91 -6.62 -4.66
CA ILE A 42 3.97 -5.16 -4.58
C ILE A 42 5.30 -4.70 -5.16
N THR A 43 5.26 -3.65 -5.96
CA THR A 43 6.45 -2.97 -6.50
C THR A 43 6.35 -1.49 -6.18
N CYS A 44 7.34 -0.98 -5.45
CA CYS A 44 7.46 0.45 -5.16
C CYS A 44 8.37 1.11 -6.19
N SER A 45 7.88 2.18 -6.82
CA SER A 45 8.54 2.83 -7.95
C SER A 45 8.35 4.35 -7.90
N GLY A 46 8.83 4.97 -6.84
CA GLY A 46 8.81 6.42 -6.68
C GLY A 46 8.54 6.82 -5.24
N THR A 47 8.70 8.12 -4.99
CA THR A 47 8.28 8.76 -3.75
C THR A 47 7.45 9.99 -4.08
N SER A 48 6.48 10.28 -3.22
CA SER A 48 5.61 11.44 -3.29
C SER A 48 5.30 11.99 -1.91
N GLU A 49 4.33 12.88 -1.80
CA GLU A 49 3.90 13.48 -0.54
C GLU A 49 2.38 13.42 -0.46
N VAL A 50 1.87 12.92 0.67
CA VAL A 50 0.44 12.90 0.98
C VAL A 50 0.25 13.71 2.26
N LYS A 51 -0.39 14.88 2.14
CA LYS A 51 -0.70 15.78 3.27
C LYS A 51 0.53 16.14 4.13
N GLY A 52 1.65 16.52 3.50
CA GLY A 52 2.88 16.87 4.22
C GLY A 52 3.73 15.66 4.66
N ILE A 53 3.25 14.44 4.45
CA ILE A 53 3.95 13.21 4.84
C ILE A 53 4.65 12.60 3.61
N PRO A 54 5.97 12.38 3.65
CA PRO A 54 6.69 11.72 2.57
C PRO A 54 6.29 10.24 2.49
N VAL A 55 6.02 9.77 1.27
CA VAL A 55 5.55 8.39 1.02
C VAL A 55 6.28 7.73 -0.14
N ASP A 56 6.42 6.42 -0.06
CA ASP A 56 6.74 5.53 -1.17
C ASP A 56 5.48 5.20 -1.98
N ASP A 57 5.55 5.42 -3.30
CA ASP A 57 4.48 5.08 -4.24
C ASP A 57 4.65 3.63 -4.71
N CYS A 58 3.72 2.77 -4.30
CA CYS A 58 3.71 1.36 -4.58
C CYS A 58 2.51 0.93 -5.41
N SER A 59 2.68 -0.11 -6.21
CA SER A 59 1.64 -0.66 -7.06
C SER A 59 1.65 -2.19 -7.04
N ALA A 60 0.48 -2.77 -7.29
CA ALA A 60 0.34 -4.20 -7.51
C ALA A 60 -0.77 -4.43 -8.54
N SER A 61 -0.57 -5.39 -9.44
CA SER A 61 -1.56 -5.70 -10.47
C SER A 61 -1.70 -7.18 -10.74
N VAL A 62 -2.84 -7.55 -11.28
CA VAL A 62 -3.15 -8.93 -11.69
C VAL A 62 -3.68 -8.91 -13.11
N ASP A 63 -2.96 -9.57 -14.01
CA ASP A 63 -3.37 -9.72 -15.40
C ASP A 63 -4.62 -10.62 -15.48
N PRO A 64 -5.78 -10.08 -15.88
CA PRO A 64 -7.01 -10.84 -15.98
C PRO A 64 -6.91 -12.01 -16.97
N THR A 65 -6.07 -11.96 -17.99
CA THR A 65 -5.96 -13.05 -18.98
C THR A 65 -5.36 -14.31 -18.38
N THR A 66 -4.60 -14.17 -17.30
CA THR A 66 -3.88 -15.28 -16.65
C THR A 66 -4.56 -15.77 -15.37
N ARG A 67 -5.67 -15.13 -14.96
CA ARG A 67 -6.25 -15.33 -13.63
C ARG A 67 -7.70 -15.81 -13.66
N PRO A 68 -7.95 -17.11 -13.91
CA PRO A 68 -9.27 -17.70 -13.76
C PRO A 68 -9.61 -17.87 -12.28
N ILE A 69 -10.79 -17.41 -11.86
CA ILE A 69 -11.26 -17.48 -10.47
C ILE A 69 -12.51 -18.34 -10.29
N THR A 70 -13.01 -19.00 -11.34
CA THR A 70 -14.21 -19.85 -11.26
C THR A 70 -14.13 -20.88 -10.12
N ALA A 71 -12.99 -21.54 -9.93
CA ALA A 71 -12.79 -22.51 -8.85
C ALA A 71 -13.03 -21.90 -7.45
N LYS A 72 -12.66 -20.62 -7.26
CA LYS A 72 -12.89 -19.88 -6.01
C LYS A 72 -14.36 -19.52 -5.81
N LEU A 73 -15.11 -19.34 -6.89
CA LEU A 73 -16.53 -18.98 -6.85
C LEU A 73 -17.44 -20.20 -6.63
N ILE A 74 -17.15 -21.34 -7.28
CA ILE A 74 -17.95 -22.56 -7.16
C ILE A 74 -17.64 -23.27 -5.84
N LYS A 75 -16.34 -23.50 -5.56
CA LYS A 75 -15.85 -24.14 -4.33
C LYS A 75 -16.59 -25.45 -4.01
N SER A 76 -16.85 -26.27 -5.03
CA SER A 76 -17.57 -27.54 -4.85
C SER A 76 -16.73 -28.61 -4.13
N LEU A 77 -15.41 -28.42 -4.04
CA LEU A 77 -14.43 -29.38 -3.53
C LEU A 77 -14.51 -30.71 -4.29
N THR A 78 -14.62 -30.61 -5.62
CA THR A 78 -14.61 -31.77 -6.52
C THR A 78 -13.75 -31.49 -7.75
N LEU A 79 -13.56 -32.50 -8.61
CA LEU A 79 -12.89 -32.34 -9.89
C LEU A 79 -13.54 -31.27 -10.78
N LEU A 80 -14.83 -30.98 -10.58
CA LEU A 80 -15.55 -29.95 -11.34
C LEU A 80 -14.93 -28.55 -11.19
N ASP A 81 -14.30 -28.26 -10.05
CA ASP A 81 -13.63 -26.97 -9.82
C ASP A 81 -12.39 -26.78 -10.71
N SER A 82 -11.85 -27.86 -11.29
CA SER A 82 -10.74 -27.81 -12.25
C SER A 82 -11.17 -27.80 -13.72
N MET A 83 -12.47 -28.00 -13.98
CA MET A 83 -13.01 -28.02 -15.35
C MET A 83 -13.33 -26.60 -15.81
N THR A 84 -13.03 -26.29 -17.07
CA THR A 84 -13.43 -25.02 -17.67
C THR A 84 -14.96 -24.96 -17.80
N PRO A 85 -15.65 -24.08 -17.05
CA PRO A 85 -17.10 -23.98 -17.13
C PRO A 85 -17.54 -23.40 -18.49
N ALA A 86 -18.84 -23.49 -18.77
CA ALA A 86 -19.42 -22.82 -19.94
C ALA A 86 -19.17 -21.31 -19.94
N LEU A 87 -19.07 -20.69 -18.76
CA LEU A 87 -18.82 -19.27 -18.58
C LEU A 87 -17.74 -19.03 -17.52
N PRO A 88 -16.45 -19.08 -17.91
CA PRO A 88 -15.32 -18.83 -17.01
C PRO A 88 -15.28 -17.37 -16.58
N VAL A 89 -14.93 -17.17 -15.32
CA VAL A 89 -14.77 -15.85 -14.72
C VAL A 89 -13.29 -15.61 -14.47
N TYR A 90 -12.81 -14.50 -15.00
CA TYR A 90 -11.44 -14.02 -14.84
C TYR A 90 -11.42 -12.77 -13.96
N PHE A 91 -10.32 -12.56 -13.25
CA PHE A 91 -10.17 -11.46 -12.30
C PHE A 91 -8.93 -10.64 -12.63
N GLY A 92 -9.11 -9.34 -12.84
CA GLY A 92 -8.02 -8.39 -12.94
C GLY A 92 -8.13 -7.34 -11.85
N THR A 93 -6.99 -6.83 -11.39
CA THR A 93 -6.99 -5.68 -10.48
C THR A 93 -5.78 -4.81 -10.73
N GLU A 94 -5.96 -3.52 -10.50
CA GLU A 94 -4.91 -2.53 -10.35
C GLU A 94 -5.03 -1.95 -8.94
N ILE A 95 -3.93 -1.96 -8.20
CA ILE A 95 -3.84 -1.46 -6.82
C ILE A 95 -2.70 -0.45 -6.75
N THR A 96 -2.98 0.72 -6.21
CA THR A 96 -1.98 1.72 -5.84
C THR A 96 -2.01 1.92 -4.32
N MET A 97 -0.84 2.09 -3.73
CA MET A 97 -0.66 2.26 -2.28
C MET A 97 0.42 3.30 -2.05
N GLN A 98 0.21 4.14 -1.06
CA GLN A 98 1.13 5.17 -0.62
C GLN A 98 1.49 4.88 0.83
N SER A 99 2.74 4.50 1.03
CA SER A 99 3.27 4.06 2.31
C SER A 99 4.24 5.08 2.87
N GLU A 100 4.12 5.48 4.13
CA GLU A 100 5.08 6.40 4.76
C GLU A 100 6.49 5.79 4.76
N GLU A 101 7.49 6.58 4.37
CA GLU A 101 8.86 6.12 4.03
C GLU A 101 9.59 5.41 5.19
N LEU A 102 9.27 5.75 6.45
CA LEU A 102 10.05 5.28 7.60
C LEU A 102 9.37 4.13 8.34
N SER A 103 8.08 4.27 8.57
CA SER A 103 7.26 3.27 9.29
C SER A 103 6.73 2.19 8.35
N GLY A 104 6.71 2.45 7.04
CA GLY A 104 6.06 1.58 6.07
C GLY A 104 4.53 1.57 6.20
N LEU A 105 3.93 2.48 6.97
CA LEU A 105 2.48 2.50 7.16
C LEU A 105 1.77 2.95 5.88
N ILE A 106 0.83 2.16 5.39
CA ILE A 106 0.00 2.55 4.24
C ILE A 106 -1.01 3.60 4.71
N ILE A 107 -0.86 4.83 4.22
CA ILE A 107 -1.70 5.98 4.60
C ILE A 107 -2.72 6.34 3.53
N ALA A 108 -2.50 5.90 2.30
CA ALA A 108 -3.48 6.04 1.22
C ALA A 108 -3.36 4.91 0.21
N GLY A 109 -4.44 4.64 -0.51
CA GLY A 109 -4.46 3.61 -1.52
C GLY A 109 -5.77 3.57 -2.29
N GLU A 110 -5.68 3.07 -3.51
CA GLU A 110 -6.81 2.87 -4.40
C GLU A 110 -6.72 1.47 -5.00
N SER A 111 -7.86 0.81 -5.16
CA SER A 111 -7.97 -0.45 -5.88
C SER A 111 -9.13 -0.41 -6.85
N THR A 112 -8.85 -0.79 -8.08
CA THR A 112 -9.85 -1.13 -9.08
C THR A 112 -9.77 -2.62 -9.36
N SER A 113 -10.81 -3.36 -9.00
CA SER A 113 -10.95 -4.80 -9.24
C SER A 113 -12.05 -5.04 -10.27
N THR A 114 -11.73 -5.74 -11.36
CA THR A 114 -12.65 -6.00 -12.46
C THR A 114 -12.81 -7.50 -12.71
N PHE A 115 -14.05 -7.93 -12.82
CA PHE A 115 -14.45 -9.29 -13.15
C PHE A 115 -14.80 -9.36 -14.62
N TYR A 116 -14.22 -10.34 -15.30
CA TYR A 116 -14.39 -10.55 -16.73
C TYR A 116 -15.01 -11.90 -17.00
N LEU A 117 -15.86 -11.95 -18.02
CA LEU A 117 -16.29 -13.20 -18.63
C LEU A 117 -15.51 -13.41 -19.90
N ASP A 118 -14.88 -14.57 -20.04
CA ASP A 118 -14.41 -14.99 -21.35
C ASP A 118 -15.67 -15.23 -22.21
N THR A 119 -15.67 -14.78 -23.46
CA THR A 119 -16.81 -14.91 -24.40
C THR A 119 -16.56 -15.87 -25.55
N ARG A 120 -15.35 -16.44 -25.66
CA ARG A 120 -15.00 -17.44 -26.69
C ARG A 120 -15.85 -18.71 -26.61
N GLY A 121 -15.92 -19.42 -27.73
CA GLY A 121 -16.56 -20.73 -27.83
C GLY A 121 -15.84 -21.78 -26.95
N GLN A 122 -16.59 -22.80 -26.50
CA GLN A 122 -16.10 -23.80 -25.54
C GLN A 122 -14.78 -24.49 -25.98
N LEU A 123 -14.59 -24.71 -27.28
CA LEU A 123 -13.42 -25.40 -27.82
C LEU A 123 -12.17 -24.52 -27.85
N ASP A 124 -12.34 -23.20 -27.87
CA ASP A 124 -11.24 -22.22 -27.96
C ASP A 124 -10.70 -21.82 -26.58
N ARG A 125 -11.30 -22.33 -25.49
CA ARG A 125 -10.94 -22.00 -24.09
C ARG A 125 -9.86 -22.88 -23.48
N ALA A 126 -9.29 -23.78 -24.28
CA ALA A 126 -8.15 -24.58 -23.87
C ALA A 126 -6.86 -23.74 -23.80
N THR A 127 -6.86 -22.54 -24.39
CA THR A 127 -5.73 -21.60 -24.39
C THR A 127 -6.06 -20.34 -23.61
N THR A 128 -4.99 -19.65 -23.17
CA THR A 128 -5.08 -18.34 -22.52
C THR A 128 -5.86 -17.36 -23.40
N PRO A 129 -6.88 -16.65 -22.87
CA PRO A 129 -7.62 -15.63 -23.60
C PRO A 129 -6.76 -14.41 -23.92
N ALA A 130 -7.09 -13.69 -24.99
CA ALA A 130 -6.67 -12.31 -25.17
C ALA A 130 -7.62 -11.35 -24.45
N MET A 131 -7.19 -10.13 -24.15
CA MET A 131 -8.07 -9.12 -23.54
C MET A 131 -9.33 -8.82 -24.36
N THR A 132 -9.28 -8.96 -25.69
CA THR A 132 -10.44 -8.79 -26.58
C THR A 132 -11.50 -9.87 -26.40
N ASP A 133 -11.12 -11.01 -25.83
CA ASP A 133 -12.03 -12.13 -25.56
C ASP A 133 -12.76 -11.97 -24.22
N LEU A 134 -12.26 -11.08 -23.36
CA LEU A 134 -12.72 -10.83 -22.00
C LEU A 134 -13.69 -9.65 -21.97
N GLN A 135 -14.94 -9.93 -21.62
CA GLN A 135 -15.97 -8.92 -21.42
C GLN A 135 -16.03 -8.51 -19.93
N PRO A 136 -15.76 -7.25 -19.56
CA PRO A 136 -15.97 -6.79 -18.19
C PRO A 136 -17.45 -6.84 -17.84
N VAL A 137 -17.78 -7.35 -16.65
CA VAL A 137 -19.17 -7.49 -16.18
C VAL A 137 -19.44 -6.84 -14.83
N PHE A 138 -18.41 -6.72 -13.99
CA PHE A 138 -18.54 -6.11 -12.68
C PHE A 138 -17.20 -5.49 -12.28
N GLN A 139 -17.25 -4.30 -11.69
CA GLN A 139 -16.08 -3.56 -11.24
C GLN A 139 -16.33 -3.04 -9.84
N ILE A 140 -15.33 -3.19 -8.97
CA ILE A 140 -15.29 -2.61 -7.63
C ILE A 140 -14.16 -1.58 -7.64
N VAL A 141 -14.48 -0.36 -7.24
CA VAL A 141 -13.50 0.70 -6.98
C VAL A 141 -13.53 0.99 -5.48
N GLN A 142 -12.37 0.95 -4.85
CA GLN A 142 -12.18 1.27 -3.45
C GLN A 142 -11.06 2.27 -3.34
N SER A 143 -11.24 3.29 -2.51
CA SER A 143 -10.18 4.20 -2.13
C SER A 143 -10.22 4.41 -0.63
N SER A 144 -9.04 4.61 -0.06
CA SER A 144 -8.85 4.95 1.34
C SER A 144 -7.70 5.95 1.42
N GLU A 145 -7.88 6.98 2.22
CA GLU A 145 -6.86 7.99 2.48
C GLU A 145 -6.99 8.40 3.94
N ILE A 146 -5.86 8.65 4.59
CA ILE A 146 -5.78 9.14 5.96
C ILE A 146 -6.61 10.41 6.14
N GLY A 147 -7.30 10.55 7.27
CA GLY A 147 -8.05 11.77 7.60
C GLY A 147 -7.12 12.97 7.84
N ASP A 148 -7.60 14.19 7.62
CA ASP A 148 -6.78 15.41 7.79
C ASP A 148 -6.20 15.53 9.21
N SER A 149 -7.02 15.29 10.24
CA SER A 149 -6.57 15.34 11.64
C SER A 149 -5.50 14.30 11.97
N ASP A 150 -5.68 13.08 11.46
CA ASP A 150 -4.75 11.97 11.72
C ASP A 150 -3.43 12.21 10.97
N ALA A 151 -3.50 12.84 9.79
CA ALA A 151 -2.32 13.25 9.02
C ALA A 151 -1.54 14.36 9.73
N GLU A 152 -2.21 15.39 10.25
CA GLU A 152 -1.57 16.47 11.02
C GLU A 152 -0.85 15.92 12.27
N ASP A 153 -1.50 15.03 13.02
CA ASP A 153 -0.91 14.37 14.20
C ASP A 153 0.31 13.52 13.81
N MET A 154 0.25 12.82 12.67
CA MET A 154 1.37 12.03 12.14
C MET A 154 2.52 12.89 11.63
N GLU A 155 2.25 13.96 10.90
CA GLU A 155 3.27 14.90 10.41
C GLU A 155 4.03 15.52 11.59
N SER A 156 3.31 15.98 12.63
CA SER A 156 3.93 16.54 13.83
C SER A 156 4.78 15.49 14.56
N SER A 157 4.23 14.29 14.77
CA SER A 157 4.89 13.27 15.58
C SER A 157 6.07 12.57 14.89
N ILE A 158 6.03 12.42 13.56
CA ILE A 158 7.05 11.68 12.80
C ILE A 158 7.93 12.64 11.99
N VAL A 159 7.34 13.46 11.12
CA VAL A 159 8.09 14.26 10.14
C VAL A 159 8.81 15.42 10.83
N GLN A 160 8.10 16.18 11.66
CA GLN A 160 8.68 17.38 12.29
C GLN A 160 9.74 17.03 13.35
N ASN A 161 9.56 15.92 14.08
CA ASN A 161 10.53 15.41 15.05
C ASN A 161 11.86 14.95 14.43
N GLN A 162 11.93 14.73 13.12
CA GLN A 162 13.18 14.40 12.43
C GLN A 162 14.00 15.63 12.04
N ASN A 163 13.45 16.82 12.12
CA ASN A 163 14.16 18.03 11.76
C ASN A 163 15.22 18.38 12.81
N GLY A 164 16.47 17.92 12.63
CA GLY A 164 17.49 17.93 13.69
C GLY A 164 17.64 19.22 14.52
N LEU A 165 17.66 20.41 13.90
CA LEU A 165 17.81 21.70 14.61
C LEU A 165 16.47 22.42 14.87
N SER A 166 15.38 21.98 14.25
CA SER A 166 14.05 22.60 14.36
C SER A 166 12.96 21.64 14.83
N TYR A 167 13.34 20.49 15.41
CA TYR A 167 12.40 19.47 15.91
C TYR A 167 11.44 20.05 16.95
N TRP A 168 11.87 21.07 17.68
CA TRP A 168 11.12 21.74 18.75
C TRP A 168 10.19 22.86 18.27
N THR A 169 10.12 23.13 16.96
CA THR A 169 9.40 24.32 16.44
C THR A 169 7.89 24.12 16.29
N ASN A 170 7.40 22.90 16.47
CA ASN A 170 5.99 22.51 16.37
C ASN A 170 5.20 22.70 17.68
N PHE A 171 5.88 22.83 18.83
CA PHE A 171 5.30 23.11 20.15
C PHE A 171 4.19 22.14 20.57
N ASP A 172 4.35 20.86 20.23
CA ASP A 172 3.36 19.83 20.52
C ASP A 172 3.61 19.14 21.88
N VAL A 173 4.83 19.25 22.43
CA VAL A 173 5.19 18.70 23.73
C VAL A 173 5.85 19.74 24.65
N SER A 174 5.68 19.57 25.97
CA SER A 174 6.20 20.53 26.97
C SER A 174 7.72 20.78 26.87
N THR A 175 8.48 19.82 26.32
CA THR A 175 9.92 19.92 26.10
C THR A 175 10.30 20.93 25.02
N ASP A 176 9.41 21.25 24.08
CA ASP A 176 9.68 22.20 23.00
C ASP A 176 9.84 23.62 23.52
N TYR A 177 9.01 23.98 24.49
CA TYR A 177 9.12 25.26 25.21
C TYR A 177 10.44 25.37 25.97
N VAL A 178 10.97 24.26 26.49
CA VAL A 178 12.28 24.24 27.15
C VAL A 178 13.40 24.48 26.13
N ALA A 179 13.32 23.86 24.95
CA ALA A 179 14.28 24.08 23.86
C ALA A 179 14.28 25.54 23.37
N LEU A 180 13.10 26.15 23.20
CA LEU A 180 12.97 27.57 22.87
C LEU A 180 13.63 28.46 23.93
N LEU A 181 13.37 28.20 25.22
CA LEU A 181 13.96 28.97 26.31
C LEU A 181 15.49 28.84 26.35
N LEU A 182 16.03 27.65 26.11
CA LEU A 182 17.47 27.43 26.01
C LEU A 182 18.07 28.15 24.79
N TYR A 183 17.39 28.14 23.65
CA TYR A 183 17.82 28.84 22.45
C TYR A 183 17.87 30.37 22.67
N LEU A 184 16.79 30.94 23.21
CA LEU A 184 16.73 32.36 23.57
C LEU A 184 17.79 32.72 24.63
N GLY A 185 18.00 31.85 25.61
CA GLY A 185 19.05 32.00 26.63
C GLY A 185 20.45 32.01 26.03
N ALA A 186 20.74 31.11 25.08
CA ALA A 186 22.02 31.07 24.38
C ALA A 186 22.27 32.33 23.56
N VAL A 187 21.26 32.82 22.83
CA VAL A 187 21.34 34.08 22.08
C VAL A 187 21.59 35.25 23.02
N ALA A 188 20.89 35.33 24.15
CA ALA A 188 21.10 36.38 25.14
C ALA A 188 22.53 36.37 25.70
N CYS A 189 23.07 35.18 26.03
CA CYS A 189 24.46 35.03 26.47
C CYS A 189 25.48 35.49 25.42
N LEU A 190 25.25 35.16 24.14
CA LEU A 190 26.12 35.60 23.04
C LEU A 190 26.08 37.12 22.85
N VAL A 191 24.91 37.74 22.93
CA VAL A 191 24.76 39.20 22.85
C VAL A 191 25.47 39.89 24.02
N LEU A 192 25.33 39.36 25.23
CA LEU A 192 26.03 39.87 26.41
C LEU A 192 27.55 39.73 26.26
N ALA A 193 28.04 38.60 25.75
CA ALA A 193 29.46 38.39 25.49
C ALA A 193 30.01 39.38 24.44
N ALA A 194 29.29 39.57 23.33
CA ALA A 194 29.67 40.53 22.29
C ALA A 194 29.67 41.99 22.78
N MET A 195 28.74 42.36 23.65
CA MET A 195 28.74 43.67 24.29
C MET A 195 29.89 43.84 25.30
N ALA A 196 30.30 42.76 25.99
CA ALA A 196 31.43 42.81 26.89
C ALA A 196 32.75 42.98 26.13
N THR A 197 32.96 42.24 25.04
CA THR A 197 34.18 42.37 24.21
C THR A 197 34.29 43.75 23.56
N ASN A 198 33.19 44.31 23.05
CA ASN A 198 33.22 45.66 22.46
C ASN A 198 33.52 46.78 23.48
N LYS A 199 33.32 46.54 24.78
CA LYS A 199 33.67 47.50 25.84
C LYS A 199 35.13 47.41 26.28
N GLU A 200 35.82 46.33 25.94
CA GLU A 200 37.26 46.17 26.23
C GLU A 200 38.13 46.81 25.15
N ASP A 201 37.56 47.14 23.99
CA ASP A 201 38.23 47.77 22.85
C ASP A 201 38.04 49.32 22.77
N GLU A 202 37.29 49.94 23.70
CA GLU A 202 37.20 51.40 23.92
C GLU A 202 38.08 51.85 25.10
#